data_AF-A0A0R3RCS2-F1
#
_entry.id   AF-A0A0R3RCS2-F1
#
_cell.length_a   1.000
_cell.length_b   1.000
_cell.length_c   1.000
_cell.angle_alpha   90.00
_cell.angle_beta   90.00
_cell.angle_gamma   90.00
#
_symmetry.space_group_name_H-M   'P 1'
#
loop_
_entity.id
_entity.type
_entity.pdbx_description
1 polymer ?
#
loop_
_entity_poly.entity_id
_entity_poly.type
_entity_poly.pdbx_seq_one_letter_code
_entity_poly.pdbx_strand_id
1 'polypeptide(L)' 'MPGSRGVANILGKCKLCSRINSLEIIKDSFQPYTSSDDYSELIKFDCRGLEPTDFDPRSGWQAIGIESATVFENIDLTEK' A
#
# COMPACT_ATOMS: atom_id res chain seq x y z
N MET A 1 -7.63 13.61 -13.77
CA MET A 1 -8.05 13.42 -15.18
C MET A 1 -9.35 14.19 -15.40
N PRO A 2 -9.32 15.40 -16.00
CA PRO A 2 -10.56 16.16 -16.24
C PRO A 2 -11.51 15.31 -17.09
N GLY A 3 -12.66 14.92 -16.55
CA GLY A 3 -13.65 14.08 -17.24
C GLY A 3 -13.58 12.56 -16.98
N SER A 4 -12.66 12.07 -16.14
CA SER A 4 -12.63 10.66 -15.75
C SER A 4 -13.62 10.35 -14.62
N ARG A 5 -14.33 9.23 -14.73
CA ARG A 5 -15.24 8.68 -13.70
C ARG A 5 -14.50 7.79 -12.67
N GLY A 6 -13.19 7.61 -12.80
CA GLY A 6 -12.39 6.77 -11.91
C GLY A 6 -12.16 7.42 -10.55
N VAL A 7 -12.28 6.62 -9.49
CA VAL A 7 -11.89 7.00 -8.13
C VAL A 7 -10.36 6.85 -8.03
N ALA A 8 -9.68 7.70 -7.28
CA ALA A 8 -8.24 7.54 -7.02
C ALA A 8 -7.98 7.82 -5.53
N ASN A 9 -7.03 7.08 -4.94
CA ASN A 9 -6.59 7.31 -3.57
C ASN A 9 -5.67 8.52 -3.48
N ILE A 10 -4.84 8.73 -4.51
CA ILE A 10 -3.96 9.89 -4.64
C ILE A 10 -4.20 10.55 -5.99
N LEU A 11 -4.37 11.88 -5.95
CA LEU A 11 -4.35 12.74 -7.13
C LEU A 11 -3.34 13.86 -6.88
N GLY A 12 -2.24 13.87 -7.64
CA GLY A 12 -1.11 14.78 -7.39
C GLY A 12 -0.68 15.53 -8.65
N LYS A 13 -0.52 16.85 -8.54
CA LYS A 13 0.11 17.66 -9.60
C LYS A 13 1.62 17.65 -9.43
N CYS A 14 2.35 17.21 -10.46
CA CYS A 14 3.80 17.29 -10.48
C CYS A 14 4.25 18.76 -10.36
N LYS A 15 5.07 19.06 -9.35
CA LYS A 15 5.54 20.42 -9.09
C LYS A 15 6.48 20.96 -10.17
N LEU A 16 7.14 20.08 -10.92
CA LEU A 16 8.06 20.44 -11.99
C LEU A 16 7.33 20.64 -13.33
N CYS A 17 6.63 19.63 -13.84
CA CYS A 17 6.04 19.64 -15.18
C CYS A 17 4.53 19.91 -15.21
N SER A 18 3.90 20.15 -14.05
CA SER A 18 2.46 20.40 -13.91
C SER A 18 1.50 19.28 -14.35
N ARG A 19 2.02 18.11 -14.75
CA ARG A 19 1.20 16.93 -15.08
C ARG A 19 0.38 16.47 -13.87
N ILE A 20 -0.87 16.11 -14.10
CA ILE A 20 -1.74 15.48 -13.09
C ILE A 20 -1.51 13.97 -13.13
N ASN A 21 -1.10 13.42 -12.01
CA ASN A 21 -0.82 11.99 -11.81
C ASN A 21 -1.81 11.41 -10.82
N SER A 22 -2.01 10.09 -10.88
CA SER A 22 -2.89 9.38 -9.95
C SER A 22 -2.32 8.04 -9.52
N LEU A 23 -2.71 7.61 -8.33
CA LEU A 23 -2.50 6.26 -7.82
C LEU A 23 -3.80 5.77 -7.16
N GLU A 24 -4.19 4.55 -7.51
CA GLU A 24 -5.33 3.85 -6.94
C GLU A 24 -4.87 2.51 -6.36
N ILE A 25 -5.32 2.19 -5.15
CA ILE A 25 -5.14 0.87 -4.54
C ILE A 25 -6.10 -0.09 -5.23
N ILE A 26 -5.59 -1.21 -5.74
CA ILE A 26 -6.44 -2.26 -6.27
C ILE A 26 -7.09 -2.97 -5.08
N LYS A 27 -8.40 -2.74 -4.86
CA LYS A 27 -9.11 -3.11 -3.62
C LYS A 27 -8.94 -4.58 -3.20
N ASP A 28 -8.87 -5.50 -4.15
CA ASP A 28 -8.78 -6.94 -3.89
C ASP A 28 -7.34 -7.48 -3.98
N SER A 29 -6.34 -6.61 -3.94
CA SER A 29 -4.93 -6.98 -4.07
C SER A 29 -4.20 -7.21 -2.75
N PHE A 30 -4.84 -6.93 -1.62
CA PHE A 30 -4.22 -7.13 -0.30
C PHE A 30 -3.94 -8.62 -0.09
N GLN A 31 -2.69 -8.94 0.25
CA GLN A 31 -2.26 -10.29 0.59
C GLN A 31 -1.59 -10.28 1.97
N PRO A 32 -1.91 -11.24 2.85
CA PRO A 32 -1.22 -11.38 4.11
C PRO A 32 0.22 -11.83 3.87
N TYR A 33 1.13 -11.31 4.68
CA TYR A 33 2.47 -11.88 4.78
C TYR A 33 2.41 -13.13 5.65
N THR A 34 2.78 -14.28 5.07
CA THR A 34 2.94 -15.54 5.81
C THR A 34 4.40 -15.76 6.12
N SER A 35 4.70 -16.59 7.12
CA SER A 35 6.06 -17.01 7.51
C SER A 35 6.88 -17.54 6.31
N SER A 36 7.54 -16.64 5.59
CA SER A 36 8.55 -16.90 4.57
C SER A 36 9.68 -15.90 4.77
N ASP A 37 10.92 -16.27 4.46
CA ASP A 37 12.03 -15.31 4.43
C ASP A 37 12.13 -14.58 3.08
N ASP A 38 11.11 -14.73 2.23
CA ASP A 38 11.09 -14.25 0.86
C ASP A 38 10.29 -12.95 0.71
N TYR A 39 10.70 -12.13 -0.26
CA TYR A 39 9.89 -11.00 -0.71
C TYR A 39 8.53 -11.49 -1.20
N SER A 40 7.47 -10.93 -0.59
CA SER A 40 6.10 -11.28 -0.90
C SER A 40 5.32 -10.04 -1.30
N GLU A 41 4.46 -10.18 -2.31
CA GLU A 41 3.55 -9.12 -2.72
C GLU A 41 2.49 -8.89 -1.64
N LEU A 42 2.36 -7.66 -1.14
CA LEU A 42 1.37 -7.29 -0.12
C LEU A 42 0.17 -6.54 -0.69
N ILE A 43 0.39 -5.71 -1.72
CA ILE A 43 -0.61 -4.81 -2.29
C ILE A 43 -0.21 -4.41 -3.71
N LYS A 44 -1.19 -4.11 -4.56
CA LYS A 44 -1.00 -3.57 -5.92
C LYS A 44 -1.59 -2.17 -6.05
N PHE A 45 -0.95 -1.38 -6.90
CA PHE A 45 -1.37 -0.02 -7.24
C PHE A 45 -1.56 0.13 -8.77
N ASP A 46 -2.65 0.77 -9.21
CA ASP A 46 -2.77 1.33 -10.56
C ASP A 46 -2.13 2.72 -10.55
N CYS A 47 -0.95 2.82 -11.17
CA CYS A 47 -0.12 4.02 -11.19
C CYS A 47 -0.18 4.70 -12.57
N ARG A 48 -0.53 5.99 -12.59
CA ARG A 48 -0.62 6.79 -13.83
C ARG A 48 0.18 8.07 -13.72
N GLY A 49 1.38 8.08 -14.30
CA GLY A 49 2.28 9.24 -14.33
C GLY A 49 3.10 9.45 -13.05
N LEU A 50 3.05 8.49 -12.12
CA LEU A 50 3.89 8.43 -10.92
C LEU A 50 4.25 6.97 -10.64
N GLU A 51 5.25 6.74 -9.80
CA GLU A 51 5.64 5.41 -9.29
C GLU A 51 6.08 5.58 -7.81
N PRO A 52 5.61 4.72 -6.89
CA PRO A 52 6.14 4.68 -5.52
C PRO A 52 7.57 4.17 -5.50
N THR A 53 8.46 4.83 -4.77
CA THR A 53 9.89 4.45 -4.69
C THR A 53 10.34 4.08 -3.28
N ASP A 54 9.47 4.25 -2.28
CA ASP A 54 9.78 4.00 -0.87
C ASP A 54 8.48 3.60 -0.14
N PHE A 55 8.62 2.84 0.94
CA PHE A 55 7.50 2.33 1.73
C PHE A 55 7.79 2.45 3.24
N ASP A 56 6.84 3.05 3.95
CA ASP A 56 6.86 3.22 5.40
C ASP A 56 5.64 2.48 5.98
N PRO A 57 5.82 1.30 6.61
CA PRO A 57 4.72 0.43 7.02
C PRO A 57 3.94 0.98 8.22
N ARG A 58 4.55 1.84 9.06
CA ARG A 58 3.91 2.48 10.22
C ARG A 58 3.19 1.49 11.16
N SER A 59 2.15 1.98 11.85
CA SER A 59 1.31 1.21 12.77
C SER A 59 -0.01 0.76 12.15
N GLY A 60 -0.68 -0.19 12.81
CA GLY A 60 -2.02 -0.66 12.45
C GLY A 60 -2.04 -2.06 11.84
N TRP A 61 -0.90 -2.76 11.89
CA TRP A 61 -0.80 -4.14 11.42
C TRP A 61 -1.46 -5.10 12.41
N GLN A 62 -1.89 -6.24 11.88
CA GLN A 62 -2.41 -7.36 12.65
C GLN A 62 -1.63 -8.63 12.29
N ALA A 63 -1.35 -9.45 13.29
CA ALA A 63 -0.75 -10.77 13.10
C ALA A 63 -1.50 -11.83 13.91
N ILE A 64 -1.39 -13.09 13.49
CA ILE A 64 -1.97 -14.25 14.17
C ILE A 64 -0.86 -15.24 14.47
N GLY A 65 -0.72 -15.62 15.74
CA GLY A 65 0.25 -16.64 16.15
C GLY A 65 -0.05 -17.99 15.50
N ILE A 66 0.93 -18.58 14.82
CA ILE A 66 0.77 -19.80 14.01
C ILE A 66 0.27 -20.99 14.85
N GLU A 67 0.83 -21.17 16.05
CA GLU A 67 0.47 -22.28 16.93
C GLU A 67 -0.65 -21.92 17.92
N SER A 68 -0.62 -20.70 18.46
CA SER A 68 -1.52 -20.28 19.54
C SER A 68 -2.84 -19.68 19.07
N ALA A 69 -2.94 -19.34 17.78
CA ALA A 69 -4.02 -18.53 17.20
C ALA A 69 -4.26 -17.18 17.92
N THR A 70 -3.28 -16.71 18.71
CA THR A 70 -3.38 -15.43 19.41
C THR A 70 -3.34 -14.29 18.40
N VAL A 71 -4.30 -13.37 18.50
CA VAL A 71 -4.37 -12.18 17.64
C VAL A 71 -3.59 -11.04 18.29
N PHE A 72 -2.67 -10.47 17.52
CA PHE A 72 -1.92 -9.27 17.88
C PHE A 72 -2.45 -8.12 17.02
N GLU A 73 -3.02 -7.09 17.64
CA GLU A 73 -3.59 -5.92 16.95
C GLU A 73 -2.72 -4.68 17.16
N ASN A 74 -2.88 -3.68 16.28
CA ASN A 74 -2.21 -2.39 16.36
C ASN A 74 -0.67 -2.50 16.44
N ILE A 75 -0.10 -3.48 15.74
CA ILE A 75 1.35 -3.65 15.67
C ILE A 75 1.95 -2.42 14.99
N ASP A 76 3.01 -1.89 15.60
CA ASP A 76 3.79 -0.76 15.11
C ASP A 76 5.09 -1.25 14.47
N LEU A 77 5.29 -0.94 13.19
CA LEU A 77 6.47 -1.28 12.39
C LEU A 77 7.25 -0.02 11.98
N THR A 78 7.16 1.07 12.75
CA THR A 78 7.91 2.31 12.48
C THR A 78 9.41 2.21 12.78
N GLU A 79 9.83 1.27 13.62
CA GLU A 79 11.25 1.05 13.94
C GLU A 79 12.01 0.49 12.73
N LYS A 80 13.22 1.02 12.48
CA LYS A 80 14.09 0.64 11.37
C LYS A 80 15.25 -0.23 11.82
#